data_AF-A0A9Q1HBV9-F1
#
_entry.id   AF-A0A9Q1HBV9-F1
#
_cell.length_a   1.000
_cell.length_b   1.000
_cell.length_c   1.000
_cell.angle_alpha   90.00
_cell.angle_beta   90.00
_cell.angle_gamma   90.00
#
_symmetry.space_group_name_H-M   'P 1'
#
loop_
_entity.id
_entity.type
_entity.pdbx_description
1 polymer ?
#
loop_
_entity_poly.entity_id
_entity_poly.type
_entity_poly.pdbx_seq_one_letter_code
_entity_poly.pdbx_strand_id
1 'polypeptide(L)'
;MLKCTNEPGVERGITPDNENNDGSKSAPSYSEVTKLKFNKPKRSLVIGDSMIRDLTCDTFENTDIKCIRGATTSTIRDSLNTMDVSVYDHIVVHVGTNDISMSIPLEKTLSNFEEIVASTQVSQVGSKIAISGPCPRLDQYSQGAEQLDISLQDLSSRLDCRYIQLSASMTYADGEADTGLFADNFHLNHQGTDRLIDKLTQVPWLCRSSSRYRRLSNSDHRVSNPDRFRRGNWDRRDYHDYRRLNPRHETSGNRNPSQQFPRRSQYSIDIVRGCYNCGENNHNLERCRFDRPIQCRSCGRHGHKEKNCMYKRPTY
;
A
#
# COMPACT_ATOMS: atom_id res chain seq x y z
N MET A 1 -62.64 16.77 7.08
CA MET A 1 -63.68 17.81 7.26
C MET A 1 -63.30 18.68 8.43
N LEU A 2 -62.96 19.94 8.20
CA LEU A 2 -63.03 21.05 9.16
C LEU A 2 -63.02 22.33 8.30
N LYS A 3 -63.91 23.28 8.61
CA LYS A 3 -64.24 24.42 7.73
C LYS A 3 -63.54 25.71 8.18
N CYS A 4 -63.39 26.63 7.23
CA CYS A 4 -62.86 27.98 7.38
C CYS A 4 -63.74 28.89 8.24
N THR A 5 -63.15 29.97 8.77
CA THR A 5 -63.81 31.28 8.95
C THR A 5 -62.82 32.42 8.69
N ASN A 6 -63.33 33.50 8.08
CA ASN A 6 -62.63 34.78 7.87
C ASN A 6 -62.89 35.68 9.12
N GLU A 7 -62.58 36.98 9.25
CA GLU A 7 -61.96 38.12 8.49
C GLU A 7 -61.68 39.22 9.57
N PRO A 8 -61.49 40.53 9.32
CA PRO A 8 -60.95 41.31 8.19
C PRO A 8 -59.80 42.29 8.60
N GLY A 9 -59.32 43.10 7.64
CA GLY A 9 -58.11 43.93 7.76
C GLY A 9 -58.15 45.23 8.58
N VAL A 10 -56.99 45.91 8.60
CA VAL A 10 -56.78 47.31 9.02
C VAL A 10 -55.81 47.97 8.04
N GLU A 11 -56.25 49.03 7.38
CA GLU A 11 -55.38 49.94 6.62
C GLU A 11 -54.60 50.87 7.57
N ARG A 12 -53.36 51.22 7.21
CA ARG A 12 -52.77 52.52 7.58
C ARG A 12 -51.43 52.82 6.88
N GLY A 13 -51.32 54.06 6.38
CA GLY A 13 -50.09 54.84 6.41
C GLY A 13 -49.10 54.65 5.25
N ILE A 14 -49.28 55.42 4.18
CA ILE A 14 -48.19 55.75 3.26
C ILE A 14 -47.43 56.94 3.84
N THR A 15 -46.11 56.81 3.99
CA THR A 15 -45.16 57.93 4.08
C THR A 15 -43.99 57.63 3.16
N PRO A 16 -43.64 58.51 2.21
CA PRO A 16 -42.36 58.44 1.51
C PRO A 16 -41.22 58.91 2.44
N ASP A 17 -40.01 59.01 1.86
CA ASP A 17 -38.79 59.62 2.43
C ASP A 17 -37.83 58.67 3.16
N ASN A 18 -37.00 57.96 2.38
CA ASN A 18 -35.59 58.36 2.31
C ASN A 18 -34.85 57.76 1.10
N GLU A 19 -34.18 58.62 0.35
CA GLU A 19 -33.17 58.26 -0.64
C GLU A 19 -31.84 57.87 0.03
N ASN A 20 -30.90 57.37 -0.77
CA ASN A 20 -29.49 57.07 -0.41
C ASN A 20 -29.34 55.82 0.48
N ASN A 21 -28.89 54.67 -0.04
CA ASN A 21 -27.55 54.53 -0.63
C ASN A 21 -27.48 53.22 -1.45
N ASP A 22 -27.87 53.26 -2.73
CA ASP A 22 -27.76 52.10 -3.63
C ASP A 22 -26.31 51.94 -4.11
N GLY A 23 -25.46 51.47 -3.19
CA GLY A 23 -24.16 50.91 -3.50
C GLY A 23 -24.34 49.60 -4.27
N SER A 24 -24.64 49.75 -5.56
CA SER A 24 -24.95 48.69 -6.53
C SER A 24 -23.85 47.64 -6.60
N LYS A 25 -23.94 46.66 -5.69
CA LYS A 25 -23.20 45.41 -5.75
C LYS A 25 -23.76 44.60 -6.91
N SER A 26 -23.24 44.90 -8.10
CA SER A 26 -23.48 44.13 -9.33
C SER A 26 -23.43 42.64 -9.00
N ALA A 27 -24.52 41.92 -9.30
CA ALA A 27 -24.57 40.49 -9.07
C ALA A 27 -23.34 39.83 -9.73
N PRO A 28 -22.64 38.91 -9.03
CA PRO A 28 -21.39 38.35 -9.52
C PRO A 28 -21.62 37.76 -10.90
N SER A 29 -20.73 38.07 -11.83
CA SER A 29 -20.87 37.65 -13.23
C SER A 29 -21.03 36.13 -13.30
N TYR A 30 -21.82 35.64 -14.25
CA TYR A 30 -21.91 34.20 -14.51
C TYR A 30 -20.52 33.56 -14.73
N SER A 31 -19.55 34.34 -15.22
CA SER A 31 -18.13 33.95 -15.34
C SER A 31 -17.35 33.88 -14.02
N GLU A 32 -17.80 34.56 -12.96
CA GLU A 32 -17.19 34.53 -11.61
C GLU A 32 -17.79 33.41 -10.76
N VAL A 33 -19.12 33.22 -10.84
CA VAL A 33 -19.83 32.10 -10.21
C VAL A 33 -19.32 30.74 -10.74
N THR A 34 -18.93 30.68 -12.01
CA THR A 34 -18.28 29.49 -12.59
C THR A 34 -16.81 29.35 -12.14
N LYS A 35 -16.01 30.43 -12.13
CA LYS A 35 -14.61 30.39 -11.64
C LYS A 35 -14.48 29.94 -10.18
N LEU A 36 -15.40 30.33 -9.31
CA LEU A 36 -15.40 29.93 -7.89
C LEU A 36 -15.64 28.43 -7.66
N LYS A 37 -16.22 27.70 -8.64
CA LYS A 37 -16.38 26.24 -8.55
C LYS A 37 -15.13 25.43 -8.95
N PHE A 38 -14.07 26.07 -9.45
CA PHE A 38 -13.00 25.36 -10.17
C PHE A 38 -11.68 25.11 -9.41
N ASN A 39 -11.57 25.45 -8.13
CA ASN A 39 -10.29 25.37 -7.39
C ASN A 39 -10.37 24.86 -5.93
N LYS A 40 -11.34 23.99 -5.58
CA LYS A 40 -11.12 23.12 -4.42
C LYS A 40 -10.06 22.08 -4.83
N PRO A 41 -8.90 21.99 -4.16
CA PRO A 41 -7.90 20.98 -4.51
C PRO A 41 -8.52 19.59 -4.31
N LYS A 42 -8.39 18.73 -5.32
CA LYS A 42 -8.95 17.38 -5.25
C LYS A 42 -8.30 16.62 -4.11
N ARG A 43 -9.09 16.10 -3.18
CA ARG A 43 -8.59 15.32 -2.04
C ARG A 43 -8.90 13.86 -2.24
N SER A 44 -7.91 13.02 -1.98
CA SER A 44 -8.08 11.56 -1.96
C SER A 44 -8.03 11.02 -0.53
N LEU A 45 -8.69 9.90 -0.30
CA LEU A 45 -8.56 9.11 0.92
C LEU A 45 -8.00 7.73 0.57
N VAL A 46 -6.97 7.28 1.29
CA VAL A 46 -6.58 5.86 1.32
C VAL A 46 -6.91 5.33 2.72
N ILE A 47 -7.87 4.44 2.80
CA ILE A 47 -8.33 3.82 4.05
C ILE A 47 -8.12 2.31 4.00
N GLY A 48 -7.70 1.71 5.11
CA GLY A 48 -7.40 0.29 5.11
C GLY A 48 -6.84 -0.29 6.40
N ASP A 49 -6.42 -1.54 6.32
CA ASP A 49 -5.89 -2.31 7.44
C ASP A 49 -4.39 -2.04 7.73
N SER A 50 -3.75 -2.90 8.53
CA SER A 50 -2.34 -2.78 8.91
C SER A 50 -1.34 -2.90 7.75
N MET A 51 -1.74 -3.32 6.54
CA MET A 51 -0.85 -3.37 5.37
C MET A 51 -0.49 -1.98 4.83
N ILE A 52 -1.35 -0.97 5.07
CA ILE A 52 -1.06 0.44 4.72
C ILE A 52 -0.40 1.24 5.85
N ARG A 53 0.03 0.60 6.95
CA ARG A 53 0.55 1.29 8.15
C ARG A 53 1.78 2.18 7.90
N ASP A 54 2.58 1.85 6.89
CA ASP A 54 3.83 2.52 6.55
C ASP A 54 3.63 3.61 5.47
N LEU A 55 2.38 3.83 5.04
CA LEU A 55 1.98 4.99 4.23
C LEU A 55 1.77 6.20 5.16
N THR A 56 2.42 7.33 4.85
CA THR A 56 2.21 8.62 5.54
C THR A 56 1.43 9.59 4.64
N CYS A 57 0.96 10.72 5.19
CA CYS A 57 0.36 11.82 4.42
C CYS A 57 1.28 12.33 3.27
N ASP A 58 2.61 12.24 3.43
CA ASP A 58 3.58 12.59 2.38
C ASP A 58 3.79 11.49 1.32
N THR A 59 2.99 10.42 1.29
CA THR A 59 3.13 9.33 0.29
C THR A 59 2.56 9.74 -1.05
N PHE A 60 1.38 10.37 -1.03
CA PHE A 60 0.64 10.78 -2.22
C PHE A 60 0.25 12.25 -2.11
N GLU A 61 0.07 12.92 -3.24
CA GLU A 61 -0.30 14.34 -3.26
C GLU A 61 -1.78 14.51 -2.87
N ASN A 62 -2.08 15.52 -2.04
CA ASN A 62 -3.43 15.86 -1.55
C ASN A 62 -4.24 14.67 -1.00
N THR A 63 -3.58 13.73 -0.32
CA THR A 63 -4.19 12.46 0.10
C THR A 63 -4.10 12.24 1.60
N ASP A 64 -5.23 11.94 2.23
CA ASP A 64 -5.30 11.54 3.63
C ASP A 64 -5.14 10.01 3.73
N ILE A 65 -4.38 9.55 4.72
CA ILE A 65 -4.17 8.11 4.99
C ILE A 65 -4.84 7.75 6.32
N LYS A 66 -5.72 6.74 6.31
CA LYS A 66 -6.40 6.22 7.50
C LYS A 66 -6.16 4.71 7.65
N CYS A 67 -5.07 4.36 8.33
CA CYS A 67 -4.76 2.98 8.72
C CYS A 67 -5.52 2.60 10.01
N ILE A 68 -6.28 1.51 9.97
CA ILE A 68 -6.99 0.94 11.13
C ILE A 68 -6.46 -0.48 11.35
N ARG A 69 -5.64 -0.68 12.38
CA ARG A 69 -4.98 -1.99 12.64
C ARG A 69 -6.01 -3.08 12.88
N GLY A 70 -5.82 -4.24 12.24
CA GLY A 70 -6.72 -5.39 12.36
C GLY A 70 -8.12 -5.17 11.76
N ALA A 71 -8.34 -4.10 10.98
CA ALA A 71 -9.64 -3.83 10.38
C ALA A 71 -10.08 -4.94 9.42
N THR A 72 -11.35 -5.30 9.53
CA THR A 72 -12.08 -6.10 8.54
C THR A 72 -12.89 -5.20 7.62
N THR A 73 -13.49 -5.75 6.56
CA THR A 73 -14.40 -5.01 5.67
C THR A 73 -15.51 -4.27 6.43
N SER A 74 -16.11 -4.89 7.46
CA SER A 74 -17.12 -4.23 8.30
C SER A 74 -16.55 -3.06 9.10
N THR A 75 -15.33 -3.17 9.66
CA THR A 75 -14.67 -2.07 10.36
C THR A 75 -14.44 -0.87 9.44
N ILE A 76 -14.05 -1.11 8.19
CA ILE A 76 -13.84 -0.04 7.20
C ILE A 76 -15.17 0.61 6.81
N ARG A 77 -16.23 -0.19 6.57
CA ARG A 77 -17.58 0.31 6.30
C ARG A 77 -18.08 1.23 7.42
N ASP A 78 -18.01 0.75 8.66
CA ASP A 78 -18.52 1.50 9.82
C ASP A 78 -17.69 2.78 10.06
N SER A 79 -16.38 2.74 9.74
CA SER A 79 -15.50 3.91 9.73
C SER A 79 -15.82 4.92 8.62
N LEU A 80 -16.26 4.46 7.43
CA LEU A 80 -16.68 5.35 6.33
C LEU A 80 -18.04 5.98 6.62
N ASN A 81 -18.99 5.22 7.17
CA ASN A 81 -20.32 5.70 7.57
C ASN A 81 -20.28 6.77 8.69
N THR A 82 -19.19 6.84 9.46
CA THR A 82 -19.02 7.77 10.58
C THR A 82 -18.16 9.00 10.27
N MET A 83 -17.56 9.08 9.07
CA MET A 83 -16.75 10.21 8.65
C MET A 83 -17.42 11.01 7.53
N ASP A 84 -17.13 12.31 7.45
CA ASP A 84 -17.55 13.12 6.32
C ASP A 84 -16.72 12.72 5.08
N VAL A 85 -17.24 11.78 4.30
CA VAL A 85 -16.64 11.35 3.03
C VAL A 85 -16.76 12.40 1.93
N SER A 86 -17.71 13.35 2.04
CA SER A 86 -18.01 14.36 1.00
C SER A 86 -16.86 15.33 0.72
N VAL A 87 -15.83 15.34 1.58
CA VAL A 87 -14.63 16.15 1.39
C VAL A 87 -13.62 15.56 0.41
N TYR A 88 -13.74 14.28 0.02
CA TYR A 88 -12.80 13.55 -0.83
C TYR A 88 -13.41 13.21 -2.19
N ASP A 89 -12.80 13.65 -3.29
CA ASP A 89 -13.26 13.30 -4.65
C ASP A 89 -13.00 11.82 -5.00
N HIS A 90 -12.06 11.19 -4.29
CA HIS A 90 -11.53 9.88 -4.60
C HIS A 90 -11.26 9.07 -3.33
N ILE A 91 -11.69 7.81 -3.30
CA ILE A 91 -11.47 6.91 -2.15
C ILE A 91 -10.85 5.60 -2.62
N VAL A 92 -9.78 5.17 -1.95
CA VAL A 92 -9.13 3.89 -2.14
C VAL A 92 -9.28 3.08 -0.86
N VAL A 93 -9.86 1.88 -0.97
CA VAL A 93 -10.12 0.96 0.14
C VAL A 93 -9.18 -0.24 0.04
N HIS A 94 -8.38 -0.49 1.08
CA HIS A 94 -7.45 -1.63 1.16
C HIS A 94 -7.74 -2.49 2.40
N VAL A 95 -8.45 -3.61 2.22
CA VAL A 95 -8.85 -4.52 3.30
C VAL A 95 -9.23 -5.89 2.73
N GLY A 96 -9.42 -6.89 3.60
CA GLY A 96 -9.84 -8.26 3.26
C GLY A 96 -8.89 -9.33 3.80
N THR A 97 -7.62 -8.95 4.03
CA THR A 97 -6.58 -9.83 4.59
C THR A 97 -6.96 -10.38 5.98
N ASN A 98 -7.62 -9.55 6.80
CA ASN A 98 -8.12 -9.95 8.12
C ASN A 98 -9.42 -10.76 8.03
N ASP A 99 -10.31 -10.43 7.10
CA ASP A 99 -11.56 -11.16 6.87
C ASP A 99 -11.27 -12.64 6.52
N ILE A 100 -10.31 -12.88 5.62
CA ILE A 100 -9.80 -14.24 5.28
C ILE A 100 -9.17 -14.91 6.51
N SER A 101 -8.34 -14.18 7.25
CA SER A 101 -7.64 -14.69 8.45
C SER A 101 -8.58 -15.05 9.59
N MET A 102 -9.75 -14.41 9.67
CA MET A 102 -10.80 -14.64 10.66
C MET A 102 -11.89 -15.60 10.16
N SER A 103 -11.72 -16.18 8.96
CA SER A 103 -12.72 -17.04 8.31
C SER A 103 -14.11 -16.40 8.20
N ILE A 104 -14.17 -15.10 7.94
CA ILE A 104 -15.41 -14.40 7.62
C ILE A 104 -15.92 -14.93 6.27
N PRO A 105 -17.21 -15.30 6.13
CA PRO A 105 -17.76 -15.78 4.87
C PRO A 105 -17.52 -14.81 3.71
N LEU A 106 -17.21 -15.35 2.53
CA LEU A 106 -16.91 -14.58 1.33
C LEU A 106 -18.09 -13.65 0.98
N GLU A 107 -19.31 -14.17 1.06
CA GLU A 107 -20.55 -13.45 0.75
C GLU A 107 -20.74 -12.24 1.68
N LYS A 108 -20.41 -12.39 2.98
CA LYS A 108 -20.47 -11.29 3.95
C LYS A 108 -19.39 -10.24 3.67
N THR A 109 -18.19 -10.69 3.29
CA THR A 109 -17.07 -9.83 2.90
C THR A 109 -17.45 -9.00 1.67
N LEU A 110 -18.05 -9.63 0.64
CA LEU A 110 -18.54 -8.97 -0.56
C LEU A 110 -19.72 -8.02 -0.29
N SER A 111 -20.68 -8.39 0.56
CA SER A 111 -21.78 -7.51 1.00
C SER A 111 -21.25 -6.22 1.62
N ASN A 112 -20.22 -6.31 2.49
CA ASN A 112 -19.61 -5.13 3.09
C ASN A 112 -18.94 -4.23 2.02
N PHE A 113 -18.28 -4.80 1.01
CA PHE A 113 -17.71 -4.02 -0.10
C PHE A 113 -18.80 -3.36 -0.97
N GLU A 114 -19.89 -4.06 -1.25
CA GLU A 114 -21.04 -3.52 -1.99
C GLU A 114 -21.68 -2.34 -1.24
N GLU A 115 -21.90 -2.50 0.07
CA GLU A 115 -22.37 -1.42 0.95
C GLU A 115 -21.40 -0.22 1.00
N ILE A 116 -20.08 -0.45 1.07
CA ILE A 116 -19.06 0.61 1.03
C ILE A 116 -19.14 1.42 -0.26
N VAL A 117 -19.22 0.74 -1.41
CA VAL A 117 -19.26 1.39 -2.72
C VAL A 117 -20.57 2.15 -2.92
N ALA A 118 -21.71 1.49 -2.65
CA ALA A 118 -23.03 2.07 -2.84
C ALA A 118 -23.28 3.28 -1.91
N SER A 119 -22.95 3.17 -0.62
CA SER A 119 -23.11 4.29 0.33
C SER A 119 -22.27 5.50 -0.09
N THR A 120 -21.00 5.29 -0.44
CA THR A 120 -20.10 6.36 -0.90
C THR A 120 -20.58 7.01 -2.20
N GLN A 121 -21.04 6.23 -3.18
CA GLN A 121 -21.58 6.74 -4.45
C GLN A 121 -22.87 7.57 -4.23
N VAL A 122 -23.75 7.16 -3.30
CA VAL A 122 -24.96 7.89 -2.94
C VAL A 122 -24.63 9.19 -2.20
N SER A 123 -23.69 9.16 -1.24
CA SER A 123 -23.26 10.34 -0.50
C SER A 123 -22.52 11.37 -1.36
N GLN A 124 -21.91 10.96 -2.49
CA GLN A 124 -21.12 11.86 -3.32
C GLN A 124 -21.14 11.49 -4.80
N VAL A 125 -22.08 12.10 -5.52
CA VAL A 125 -22.23 11.97 -6.97
C VAL A 125 -20.94 12.39 -7.69
N GLY A 126 -20.32 11.45 -8.39
CA GLY A 126 -19.08 11.65 -9.15
C GLY A 126 -17.79 11.24 -8.43
N SER A 127 -17.86 10.78 -7.17
CA SER A 127 -16.69 10.21 -6.49
C SER A 127 -16.19 8.94 -7.17
N LYS A 128 -14.87 8.81 -7.29
CA LYS A 128 -14.23 7.61 -7.84
C LYS A 128 -13.72 6.71 -6.73
N ILE A 129 -14.19 5.47 -6.72
CA ILE A 129 -13.82 4.48 -5.72
C ILE A 129 -12.89 3.45 -6.37
N ALA A 130 -11.86 3.06 -5.63
CA ALA A 130 -11.02 1.92 -5.98
C ALA A 130 -10.93 0.93 -4.82
N ILE A 131 -11.13 -0.36 -5.12
CA ILE A 131 -10.94 -1.46 -4.17
C ILE A 131 -9.59 -2.10 -4.47
N SER A 132 -8.69 -2.07 -3.48
CA SER A 132 -7.47 -2.86 -3.50
C SER A 132 -7.74 -4.23 -2.90
N GLY A 133 -7.38 -5.29 -3.64
CA GLY A 133 -7.48 -6.66 -3.14
C GLY A 133 -6.55 -6.94 -1.95
N PRO A 134 -6.77 -8.06 -1.23
CA PRO A 134 -5.90 -8.53 -0.16
C PRO A 134 -4.43 -8.66 -0.62
N CYS A 135 -3.51 -8.45 0.32
CA CYS A 135 -2.12 -8.83 0.11
C CYS A 135 -1.96 -10.35 0.32
N PRO A 136 -1.06 -11.03 -0.43
CA PRO A 136 -0.59 -12.36 -0.05
C PRO A 136 -0.02 -12.38 1.37
N ARG A 137 -0.09 -13.52 2.05
CA ARG A 137 0.50 -13.74 3.38
C ARG A 137 1.49 -14.91 3.34
N LEU A 138 2.45 -14.94 4.26
CA LEU A 138 3.41 -16.04 4.40
C LEU A 138 2.94 -17.12 5.39
N ASP A 139 1.97 -16.81 6.26
CA ASP A 139 1.45 -17.70 7.30
C ASP A 139 0.13 -18.40 6.95
N GLN A 140 -0.49 -18.08 5.82
CA GLN A 140 -1.77 -18.64 5.39
C GLN A 140 -1.79 -18.94 3.88
N TYR A 141 -2.37 -20.08 3.52
CA TYR A 141 -2.50 -20.51 2.12
C TYR A 141 -3.42 -19.59 1.30
N SER A 142 -3.06 -19.37 0.04
CA SER A 142 -3.56 -18.29 -0.82
C SER A 142 -4.99 -18.45 -1.35
N GLN A 143 -5.61 -19.64 -1.27
CA GLN A 143 -6.90 -19.92 -1.93
C GLN A 143 -8.04 -18.95 -1.52
N GLY A 144 -8.12 -18.56 -0.25
CA GLY A 144 -9.13 -17.58 0.21
C GLY A 144 -8.89 -16.18 -0.36
N ALA A 145 -7.62 -15.80 -0.58
CA ALA A 145 -7.25 -14.55 -1.23
C ALA A 145 -7.51 -14.60 -2.74
N GLU A 146 -7.25 -15.72 -3.42
CA GLU A 146 -7.55 -15.91 -4.84
C GLU A 146 -9.06 -15.85 -5.11
N GLN A 147 -9.88 -16.52 -4.28
CA GLN A 147 -11.34 -16.45 -4.38
C GLN A 147 -11.85 -15.01 -4.16
N LEU A 148 -11.34 -14.32 -3.14
CA LEU A 148 -11.71 -12.93 -2.89
C LEU A 148 -11.27 -12.00 -4.02
N ASP A 149 -10.05 -12.15 -4.57
CA ASP A 149 -9.55 -11.37 -5.71
C ASP A 149 -10.49 -11.51 -6.94
N ILE A 150 -10.87 -12.74 -7.30
CA ILE A 150 -11.77 -13.01 -8.42
C ILE A 150 -13.14 -12.38 -8.19
N SER A 151 -13.73 -12.58 -7.00
CA SER A 151 -15.05 -12.02 -6.68
C SER A 151 -15.05 -10.49 -6.57
N LEU A 152 -13.96 -9.87 -6.11
CA LEU A 152 -13.82 -8.42 -6.09
C LEU A 152 -13.65 -7.83 -7.49
N GLN A 153 -13.00 -8.55 -8.41
CA GLN A 153 -12.90 -8.11 -9.81
C GLN A 153 -14.28 -8.09 -10.50
N ASP A 154 -15.12 -9.12 -10.28
CA ASP A 154 -16.51 -9.14 -10.74
C ASP A 154 -17.34 -8.02 -10.08
N LEU A 155 -17.34 -7.94 -8.75
CA LEU A 155 -18.10 -6.96 -7.98
C LEU A 155 -17.75 -5.52 -8.42
N SER A 156 -16.46 -5.23 -8.57
CA SER A 156 -16.01 -3.89 -8.98
C SER A 156 -16.49 -3.53 -10.40
N SER A 157 -16.52 -4.52 -11.29
CA SER A 157 -17.03 -4.35 -12.66
C SER A 157 -18.55 -4.09 -12.68
N ARG A 158 -19.31 -4.72 -11.78
CA ARG A 158 -20.76 -4.50 -11.64
C ARG A 158 -21.13 -3.16 -11.00
N LEU A 159 -20.29 -2.63 -10.10
CA LEU A 159 -20.55 -1.40 -9.35
C LEU A 159 -19.86 -0.15 -9.95
N ASP A 160 -19.30 -0.24 -11.16
CA ASP A 160 -18.53 0.82 -11.83
C ASP A 160 -17.43 1.44 -10.93
N CYS A 161 -16.67 0.57 -10.24
CA CYS A 161 -15.52 0.99 -9.44
C CYS A 161 -14.24 0.25 -9.85
N ARG A 162 -13.08 0.79 -9.49
CA ARG A 162 -11.80 0.27 -10.01
C ARG A 162 -11.18 -0.74 -9.06
N TYR A 163 -11.05 -1.99 -9.51
CA TYR A 163 -10.28 -3.01 -8.78
C TYR A 163 -8.77 -2.83 -9.00
N ILE A 164 -7.97 -3.00 -7.94
CA ILE A 164 -6.50 -2.98 -7.94
C ILE A 164 -5.99 -4.35 -7.46
N GLN A 165 -5.56 -5.17 -8.41
CA GLN A 165 -5.00 -6.50 -8.12
C GLN A 165 -3.55 -6.39 -7.62
N LEU A 166 -3.31 -6.78 -6.37
CA LEU A 166 -2.00 -6.77 -5.74
C LEU A 166 -1.24 -8.09 -5.87
N SER A 167 -1.95 -9.22 -5.73
CA SER A 167 -1.42 -10.58 -5.71
C SER A 167 -0.35 -10.80 -6.78
N ALA A 168 -0.66 -10.55 -8.06
CA ALA A 168 0.24 -10.70 -9.21
C ALA A 168 1.54 -9.84 -9.18
N SER A 169 1.71 -8.93 -8.22
CA SER A 169 2.97 -8.18 -7.99
C SER A 169 3.67 -8.50 -6.68
N MET A 170 3.04 -9.31 -5.83
CA MET A 170 3.52 -9.70 -4.51
C MET A 170 3.68 -11.23 -4.37
N THR A 171 3.49 -11.98 -5.45
CA THR A 171 3.76 -13.42 -5.55
C THR A 171 4.85 -13.72 -6.59
N TYR A 172 5.47 -14.89 -6.46
CA TYR A 172 6.33 -15.49 -7.47
C TYR A 172 5.50 -16.19 -8.57
N ALA A 173 6.18 -16.68 -9.62
CA ALA A 173 5.54 -17.32 -10.78
C ALA A 173 4.89 -18.69 -10.50
N ASP A 174 5.11 -19.26 -9.32
CA ASP A 174 4.44 -20.45 -8.80
C ASP A 174 3.13 -20.13 -8.05
N GLY A 175 2.93 -18.87 -7.64
CA GLY A 175 1.79 -18.39 -6.86
C GLY A 175 2.12 -18.10 -5.38
N GLU A 176 3.30 -18.50 -4.90
CA GLU A 176 3.72 -18.29 -3.51
C GLU A 176 4.07 -16.82 -3.25
N ALA A 177 3.86 -16.36 -2.01
CA ALA A 177 4.11 -14.97 -1.64
C ALA A 177 5.62 -14.62 -1.67
N ASP A 178 5.94 -13.44 -2.22
CA ASP A 178 7.31 -12.93 -2.34
C ASP A 178 7.83 -12.52 -0.96
N THR A 179 8.43 -13.47 -0.23
CA THR A 179 8.93 -13.23 1.13
C THR A 179 9.98 -12.12 1.23
N GLY A 180 10.55 -11.65 0.10
CA GLY A 180 11.43 -10.47 0.09
C GLY A 180 10.70 -9.15 0.35
N LEU A 181 9.37 -9.15 0.27
CA LEU A 181 8.51 -7.97 0.46
C LEU A 181 7.95 -7.80 1.87
N PHE A 182 8.13 -8.78 2.75
CA PHE A 182 7.53 -8.79 4.08
C PHE A 182 8.58 -8.55 5.17
N ALA A 183 8.16 -7.90 6.27
CA ALA A 183 8.99 -7.65 7.45
C ALA A 183 8.84 -8.74 8.52
N ASP A 184 7.67 -9.36 8.54
CA ASP A 184 7.29 -10.53 9.32
C ASP A 184 6.49 -11.48 8.40
N ASN A 185 5.64 -12.36 8.93
CA ASN A 185 4.90 -13.30 8.09
C ASN A 185 3.69 -12.70 7.37
N PHE A 186 3.31 -11.44 7.65
CA PHE A 186 2.08 -10.86 7.10
C PHE A 186 2.19 -9.38 6.74
N HIS A 187 2.98 -8.57 7.44
CA HIS A 187 3.18 -7.16 7.10
C HIS A 187 4.28 -6.94 6.06
N LEU A 188 4.09 -5.93 5.21
CA LEU A 188 5.09 -5.46 4.27
C LEU A 188 6.33 -4.88 4.98
N ASN A 189 7.49 -5.06 4.35
CA ASN A 189 8.69 -4.25 4.57
C ASN A 189 8.73 -3.09 3.56
N HIS A 190 9.76 -2.24 3.60
CA HIS A 190 9.89 -1.09 2.70
C HIS A 190 9.72 -1.44 1.20
N GLN A 191 10.28 -2.54 0.72
CA GLN A 191 10.15 -2.97 -0.69
C GLN A 191 8.72 -3.41 -1.01
N GLY A 192 8.06 -4.11 -0.08
CA GLY A 192 6.65 -4.45 -0.18
C GLY A 192 5.74 -3.22 -0.21
N THR A 193 6.00 -2.26 0.69
CA THR A 193 5.30 -0.98 0.75
C THR A 193 5.48 -0.20 -0.55
N ASP A 194 6.69 -0.17 -1.13
CA ASP A 194 6.92 0.50 -2.41
C ASP A 194 6.16 -0.17 -3.56
N ARG A 195 6.16 -1.52 -3.65
CA ARG A 195 5.32 -2.25 -4.63
C ARG A 195 3.82 -1.99 -4.43
N LEU A 196 3.35 -1.89 -3.19
CA LEU A 196 1.98 -1.48 -2.88
C LEU A 196 1.70 -0.07 -3.41
N ILE A 197 2.57 0.89 -3.13
CA ILE A 197 2.43 2.27 -3.61
C ILE A 197 2.42 2.32 -5.15
N ASP A 198 3.30 1.59 -5.84
CA ASP A 198 3.30 1.49 -7.31
C ASP A 198 1.94 1.00 -7.83
N LYS A 199 1.37 -0.04 -7.21
CA LYS A 199 0.05 -0.57 -7.54
C LYS A 199 -1.09 0.41 -7.27
N LEU A 200 -1.08 1.09 -6.12
CA LEU A 200 -2.09 2.09 -5.81
C LEU A 200 -2.03 3.26 -6.81
N THR A 201 -0.84 3.68 -7.24
CA THR A 201 -0.68 4.73 -8.27
C THR A 201 -1.08 4.33 -9.69
N GLN A 202 -1.55 3.09 -9.91
CA GLN A 202 -2.20 2.73 -11.18
C GLN A 202 -3.60 3.36 -11.33
N VAL A 203 -4.17 3.96 -10.28
CA VAL A 203 -5.36 4.82 -10.42
C VAL A 203 -4.92 6.24 -10.80
N PRO A 204 -5.41 6.83 -11.93
CA PRO A 204 -4.86 8.09 -12.47
C PRO A 204 -4.93 9.34 -11.58
N TRP A 205 -5.62 9.25 -10.44
CA TRP A 205 -5.84 10.36 -9.51
C TRP A 205 -5.01 10.25 -8.23
N LEU A 206 -4.24 9.17 -8.04
CA LEU A 206 -3.37 8.98 -6.87
C LEU A 206 -1.90 9.12 -7.28
N CYS A 207 -1.38 10.35 -7.23
CA CYS A 207 0.00 10.66 -7.60
C CYS A 207 0.95 10.48 -6.40
N ARG A 208 2.12 9.86 -6.59
CA ARG A 208 3.21 9.84 -5.59
C ARG A 208 3.66 11.28 -5.28
N SER A 209 3.89 11.58 -4.00
CA SER A 209 4.42 12.90 -3.60
C SER A 209 5.83 13.12 -4.17
N SER A 210 5.96 14.17 -4.97
CA SER A 210 7.24 14.63 -5.52
C SER A 210 8.30 14.95 -4.44
N SER A 211 7.88 15.19 -3.19
CA SER A 211 8.75 15.47 -2.04
C SER A 211 9.60 14.26 -1.60
N ARG A 212 9.04 13.04 -1.61
CA ARG A 212 9.78 11.79 -1.27
C ARG A 212 10.76 11.42 -2.38
N TYR A 213 10.38 11.55 -3.65
CA TYR A 213 11.22 11.18 -4.79
C TYR A 213 12.57 11.93 -4.75
N ARG A 214 12.57 13.23 -4.42
CA ARG A 214 13.80 14.02 -4.24
C ARG A 214 14.65 13.60 -3.05
N ARG A 215 14.11 12.93 -2.02
CA ARG A 215 14.92 12.44 -0.90
C ARG A 215 15.66 11.16 -1.29
N LEU A 216 14.96 10.22 -1.94
CA LEU A 216 15.54 8.96 -2.38
C LEU A 216 16.60 9.16 -3.48
N SER A 217 16.32 9.97 -4.50
CA SER A 217 17.30 10.23 -5.59
C SER A 217 18.56 10.97 -5.12
N ASN A 218 18.47 11.76 -4.03
CA ASN A 218 19.64 12.41 -3.44
C ASN A 218 20.46 11.49 -2.51
N SER A 219 19.93 10.35 -2.06
CA SER A 219 20.72 9.32 -1.35
C SER A 219 21.62 8.55 -2.31
N ASP A 220 21.13 8.18 -3.50
CA ASP A 220 21.89 7.37 -4.47
C ASP A 220 23.04 8.13 -5.16
N HIS A 221 23.11 9.46 -5.00
CA HIS A 221 24.25 10.27 -5.43
C HIS A 221 25.28 10.52 -4.32
N ARG A 222 25.12 9.90 -3.15
CA ARG A 222 26.14 9.93 -2.09
C ARG A 222 27.14 8.77 -2.20
N VAL A 223 28.22 9.07 -2.92
CA VAL A 223 29.58 8.57 -2.65
C VAL A 223 29.95 7.21 -3.27
N SER A 224 29.95 7.16 -4.61
CA SER A 224 31.05 6.47 -5.33
C SER A 224 32.31 7.33 -5.25
N ASN A 225 33.06 7.25 -4.13
CA ASN A 225 34.32 8.00 -3.99
C ASN A 225 35.44 7.30 -4.80
N PRO A 226 35.95 7.87 -5.91
CA PRO A 226 36.99 7.21 -6.71
C PRO A 226 38.35 7.19 -6.00
N ASP A 227 38.57 8.07 -5.01
CA ASP A 227 39.86 8.31 -4.38
C ASP A 227 40.34 7.22 -3.40
N ARG A 228 39.60 6.10 -3.26
CA ARG A 228 40.10 4.94 -2.50
C ARG A 228 41.29 4.22 -3.15
N PHE A 229 41.68 4.58 -4.38
CA PHE A 229 42.87 4.05 -5.05
C PHE A 229 44.11 4.96 -4.99
N ARG A 230 44.16 5.97 -4.11
CA ARG A 230 45.38 6.77 -3.84
C ARG A 230 45.73 6.92 -2.35
N ARG A 231 46.01 5.79 -1.69
CA ARG A 231 46.96 5.70 -0.57
C ARG A 231 47.76 4.41 -0.78
N GLY A 232 49.10 4.41 -0.85
CA GLY A 232 50.04 5.35 -0.24
C GLY A 232 50.84 4.56 0.77
N ASN A 233 52.07 4.20 0.42
CA ASN A 233 52.94 3.28 1.16
C ASN A 233 53.23 3.84 2.56
N TRP A 234 52.57 3.32 3.60
CA TRP A 234 52.81 3.70 5.00
C TRP A 234 52.82 2.48 5.93
N ASP A 235 53.70 2.59 6.92
CA ASP A 235 54.41 1.52 7.60
C ASP A 235 53.65 0.35 8.22
N ARG A 236 54.29 -0.82 8.08
CA ARG A 236 53.90 -2.12 8.61
C ARG A 236 54.54 -2.38 9.98
N ARG A 237 54.60 -1.38 10.89
CA ARG A 237 55.39 -1.45 12.15
C ARG A 237 54.63 -1.31 13.47
N ASP A 238 53.50 -0.62 13.56
CA ASP A 238 52.92 -0.22 14.86
C ASP A 238 51.82 -1.15 15.43
N TYR A 239 51.82 -2.44 15.07
CA TYR A 239 50.82 -3.40 15.58
C TYR A 239 51.27 -4.20 16.82
N HIS A 240 52.42 -3.88 17.42
CA HIS A 240 53.00 -4.65 18.53
C HIS A 240 52.96 -4.02 19.93
N ASP A 241 52.73 -2.70 20.08
CA ASP A 241 52.84 -2.03 21.40
C ASP A 241 51.53 -1.84 22.19
N TYR A 242 50.36 -2.08 21.60
CA TYR A 242 49.08 -2.02 22.32
C TYR A 242 48.88 -3.12 23.40
N ARG A 243 49.88 -3.97 23.64
CA ARG A 243 49.81 -5.11 24.58
C ARG A 243 50.54 -4.90 25.92
N ARG A 244 51.02 -3.67 26.22
CA ARG A 244 51.87 -3.40 27.41
C ARG A 244 51.33 -2.44 28.47
N LEU A 245 50.11 -1.90 28.33
CA LEU A 245 49.55 -0.93 29.29
C LEU A 245 48.11 -1.25 29.72
N ASN A 246 47.94 -2.32 30.51
CA ASN A 246 46.77 -2.43 31.41
C ASN A 246 47.06 -3.39 32.57
N PRO A 247 47.39 -2.88 33.78
CA PRO A 247 47.60 -3.71 34.96
C PRO A 247 46.28 -4.05 35.65
N ARG A 248 46.13 -5.35 35.99
CA ARG A 248 45.33 -5.93 37.07
C ARG A 248 44.01 -5.24 37.47
N HIS A 249 42.91 -5.95 37.25
CA HIS A 249 41.94 -6.15 38.33
C HIS A 249 41.67 -7.63 38.52
N GLU A 250 42.17 -8.17 39.64
CA GLU A 250 41.85 -9.52 40.10
C GLU A 250 40.58 -9.46 40.94
N THR A 251 39.53 -10.16 40.53
CA THR A 251 38.52 -10.71 41.45
C THR A 251 38.14 -12.12 41.02
N SER A 252 38.65 -13.08 41.77
CA SER A 252 38.35 -14.51 41.65
C SER A 252 36.87 -14.80 41.92
N GLY A 253 36.20 -15.51 41.02
CA GLY A 253 34.80 -15.93 41.16
C GLY A 253 34.52 -17.29 40.52
N ASN A 254 34.79 -18.37 41.28
CA ASN A 254 34.53 -19.77 40.94
C ASN A 254 33.25 -20.03 40.11
N ARG A 255 33.39 -20.60 38.90
CA ARG A 255 32.34 -21.42 38.24
C ARG A 255 32.94 -22.60 37.46
N ASN A 256 32.26 -23.74 37.55
CA ASN A 256 32.72 -25.06 37.11
C ASN A 256 32.83 -25.23 35.57
N PRO A 257 33.79 -26.03 35.07
CA PRO A 257 33.91 -26.36 33.65
C PRO A 257 33.16 -27.66 33.30
N SER A 258 31.82 -27.63 33.29
CA SER A 258 31.02 -28.81 32.90
C SER A 258 29.64 -28.47 32.33
N GLN A 259 29.61 -27.79 31.19
CA GLN A 259 28.46 -27.83 30.26
C GLN A 259 28.92 -27.38 28.85
N GLN A 260 29.36 -28.34 28.05
CA GLN A 260 29.49 -28.16 26.61
C GLN A 260 28.08 -28.05 26.02
N PHE A 261 27.60 -26.83 25.80
CA PHE A 261 26.43 -26.63 24.94
C PHE A 261 26.84 -26.99 23.50
N PRO A 262 26.16 -27.95 22.84
CA PRO A 262 26.42 -28.20 21.44
C PRO A 262 26.07 -26.95 20.65
N ARG A 263 27.00 -26.46 19.83
CA ARG A 263 26.70 -25.42 18.84
C ARG A 263 25.63 -25.99 17.91
N ARG A 264 24.36 -25.60 18.11
CA ARG A 264 23.30 -25.81 17.12
C ARG A 264 23.73 -25.09 15.85
N SER A 265 24.27 -25.85 14.90
CA SER A 265 24.32 -25.41 13.51
C SER A 265 22.88 -25.31 13.02
N GLN A 266 22.32 -24.12 13.10
CA GLN A 266 21.17 -23.76 12.27
C GLN A 266 21.66 -23.74 10.82
N TYR A 267 21.76 -24.93 10.22
CA TYR A 267 21.45 -25.07 8.81
C TYR A 267 19.97 -24.70 8.71
N SER A 268 19.70 -23.41 8.46
CA SER A 268 18.53 -23.09 7.68
C SER A 268 18.61 -23.92 6.41
N ILE A 269 17.53 -24.64 6.10
CA ILE A 269 17.36 -25.14 4.74
C ILE A 269 17.03 -23.89 3.93
N ASP A 270 18.09 -23.16 3.56
CA ASP A 270 18.02 -22.11 2.56
C ASP A 270 17.58 -22.82 1.29
N ILE A 271 16.27 -22.78 1.02
CA ILE A 271 15.70 -23.24 -0.25
C ILE A 271 16.32 -22.31 -1.29
N VAL A 272 17.40 -22.78 -1.91
CA VAL A 272 18.27 -21.97 -2.77
C VAL A 272 17.43 -21.48 -3.94
N ARG A 273 16.96 -20.23 -3.84
CA ARG A 273 16.06 -19.62 -4.83
C ARG A 273 16.83 -19.41 -6.13
N GLY A 274 16.25 -19.90 -7.22
CA GLY A 274 16.80 -19.71 -8.56
C GLY A 274 16.60 -18.29 -9.07
N CYS A 275 17.41 -17.88 -10.04
CA CYS A 275 17.30 -16.59 -10.71
C CYS A 275 15.93 -16.41 -11.39
N TYR A 276 15.25 -15.28 -11.15
CA TYR A 276 13.92 -14.98 -11.69
C TYR A 276 13.79 -15.12 -13.22
N ASN A 277 14.86 -14.86 -13.98
CA ASN A 277 14.81 -14.94 -15.44
C ASN A 277 14.95 -16.37 -15.99
N CYS A 278 15.51 -17.34 -15.25
CA CYS A 278 15.75 -18.69 -15.78
C CYS A 278 15.66 -19.87 -14.79
N GLY A 279 15.32 -19.62 -13.53
CA GLY A 279 15.11 -20.64 -12.50
C GLY A 279 16.35 -21.47 -12.16
N GLU A 280 17.56 -20.96 -12.44
CA GLU A 280 18.81 -21.60 -12.05
C GLU A 280 19.41 -20.96 -10.81
N ASN A 281 19.92 -21.81 -9.93
CA ASN A 281 20.65 -21.41 -8.73
C ASN A 281 22.05 -20.90 -9.13
N ASN A 282 22.76 -20.28 -8.17
CA ASN A 282 24.10 -19.69 -8.32
C ASN A 282 24.21 -18.33 -9.05
N HIS A 283 23.10 -17.66 -9.38
CA HIS A 283 23.13 -16.25 -9.80
C HIS A 283 21.81 -15.51 -9.47
N ASN A 284 21.88 -14.18 -9.40
CA ASN A 284 20.73 -13.29 -9.24
C ASN A 284 20.24 -12.77 -10.62
N LEU A 285 19.24 -11.88 -10.62
CA LEU A 285 18.70 -11.28 -11.85
C LEU A 285 19.77 -10.52 -12.64
N GLU A 286 20.59 -9.71 -11.97
CA GLU A 286 21.65 -8.87 -12.57
C GLU A 286 22.74 -9.66 -13.28
N ARG A 287 23.01 -10.89 -12.82
CA ARG A 287 24.00 -11.81 -13.40
C ARG A 287 23.35 -12.87 -14.29
N CYS A 288 22.08 -12.71 -14.64
CA CYS A 288 21.44 -13.63 -15.57
C CYS A 288 21.92 -13.35 -17.00
N ARG A 289 22.28 -14.42 -17.72
CA ARG A 289 22.60 -14.34 -19.16
C ARG A 289 21.39 -14.05 -20.07
N PHE A 290 20.22 -13.84 -19.48
CA PHE A 290 18.97 -13.57 -20.17
C PHE A 290 18.41 -12.26 -19.60
N ASP A 291 18.19 -11.27 -20.45
CA ASP A 291 17.69 -9.94 -20.04
C ASP A 291 16.19 -9.95 -19.71
N ARG A 292 15.49 -11.04 -20.05
CA ARG A 292 14.06 -11.25 -19.82
C ARG A 292 13.77 -12.67 -19.34
N PRO A 293 12.66 -12.90 -18.61
CA PRO A 293 12.22 -14.24 -18.25
C PRO A 293 12.08 -15.15 -19.46
N ILE A 294 12.69 -16.33 -19.42
CA ILE A 294 12.56 -17.32 -20.49
C ILE A 294 11.23 -18.07 -20.38
N GLN A 295 10.61 -18.39 -21.51
CA GLN A 295 9.43 -19.24 -21.55
C GLN A 295 9.83 -20.72 -21.50
N CYS A 296 9.25 -21.48 -20.57
CA CYS A 296 9.46 -22.91 -20.44
C CYS A 296 8.68 -23.67 -21.53
N ARG A 297 9.37 -24.50 -22.32
CA ARG A 297 8.76 -25.26 -23.43
C ARG A 297 7.78 -26.35 -22.95
N SER A 298 8.01 -26.96 -21.78
CA SER A 298 7.14 -27.99 -21.22
C SER A 298 5.79 -27.49 -20.70
N CYS A 299 5.70 -26.24 -20.22
CA CYS A 299 4.49 -25.74 -19.53
C CYS A 299 4.01 -24.35 -19.97
N GLY A 300 4.73 -23.66 -20.86
CA GLY A 300 4.39 -22.33 -21.37
C GLY A 300 4.59 -21.17 -20.38
N ARG A 301 4.85 -21.44 -19.09
CA ARG A 301 5.10 -20.41 -18.06
C ARG A 301 6.51 -19.81 -18.19
N HIS A 302 6.68 -18.58 -17.70
CA HIS A 302 7.97 -17.88 -17.75
C HIS A 302 8.82 -18.12 -16.49
N GLY A 303 10.10 -17.75 -16.55
CA GLY A 303 11.00 -17.64 -15.39
C GLY A 303 11.79 -18.90 -15.02
N HIS A 304 11.67 -20.00 -15.77
CA HIS A 304 12.44 -21.22 -15.50
C HIS A 304 12.81 -22.01 -16.77
N LYS A 305 13.96 -22.69 -16.73
CA LYS A 305 14.36 -23.64 -17.78
C LYS A 305 13.50 -24.90 -17.74
N GLU A 306 13.29 -25.50 -18.90
CA GLU A 306 12.55 -26.77 -19.07
C GLU A 306 13.07 -27.92 -18.18
N LYS A 307 14.39 -28.04 -18.00
CA LYS A 307 14.97 -29.03 -17.07
C LYS A 307 14.54 -28.83 -15.60
N ASN A 308 14.17 -27.60 -15.21
CA ASN A 308 13.76 -27.21 -13.86
C ASN A 308 12.22 -27.02 -13.76
N CYS A 309 11.47 -27.44 -14.78
CA CYS A 309 10.01 -27.32 -14.80
C CYS A 309 9.36 -28.33 -13.85
N MET A 310 8.73 -27.84 -12.78
CA MET A 310 7.92 -28.64 -11.86
C MET A 310 6.56 -29.03 -12.45
N TYR A 311 6.10 -28.33 -13.50
CA TYR A 311 4.82 -28.58 -14.18
C TYR A 311 4.94 -29.51 -15.40
N LYS A 312 5.96 -30.38 -15.44
CA LYS A 312 6.05 -31.40 -16.50
C LYS A 312 4.87 -32.36 -16.38
N ARG A 313 4.06 -32.44 -17.43
CA ARG A 313 3.09 -33.54 -17.56
C ARG A 313 3.86 -34.87 -17.56
N PRO A 314 3.43 -35.89 -16.81
CA PRO A 314 3.97 -37.23 -16.96
C PRO A 314 3.87 -37.66 -18.43
N THR A 315 4.99 -38.08 -19.00
CA THR A 315 5.01 -38.76 -20.29
C THR A 315 4.48 -40.17 -20.09
N TYR A 316 3.24 -40.39 -20.52
CA TYR A 316 2.66 -41.71 -20.73
C TYR A 316 3.21 -42.31 -22.04
#